data_AF-A0A7S3SFJ7-F1
#
_entry.id   AF-A0A7S3SFJ7-F1
#
_cell.length_a   1.000
_cell.length_b   1.000
_cell.length_c   1.000
_cell.angle_alpha   90.00
_cell.angle_beta   90.00
_cell.angle_gamma   90.00
#
_symmetry.space_group_name_H-M   'P 1'
#
loop_
_entity.id
_entity.type
_entity.pdbx_description
1 polymer ?
#
loop_
_entity_poly.entity_id
_entity_poly.type
_entity_poly.pdbx_seq_one_letter_code
_entity_poly.pdbx_strand_id
1 'polypeptide(L)'
;MLLLLLLPLPSPLRRCSGSEPQRPRGTGRLVVVGGGLSAAQLAAFACRLGWRSVTLVSRSELTVRPFDVGGGWVASLLSPELGAEEAAFFAAPPEERLWQLREARPGGSLTPEARRRLAEMELRGAGRVLERAEVRRASWRPKAAEWEVCVCAAADSQGGGGEGGGGQG
;
A
#
# COMPACT_ATOMS: atom_id res chain seq x y z
N MET A 1 -18.84 -36.92 13.73
CA MET A 1 -18.05 -38.10 13.33
C MET A 1 -17.22 -37.71 12.11
N LEU A 2 -16.00 -37.22 12.35
CA LEU A 2 -15.09 -36.71 11.31
C LEU A 2 -14.15 -37.84 10.90
N LEU A 3 -14.33 -38.38 9.70
CA LEU A 3 -13.49 -39.45 9.16
C LEU A 3 -12.18 -38.82 8.64
N LEU A 4 -11.12 -38.83 9.46
CA LEU A 4 -9.78 -38.42 9.06
C LEU A 4 -9.13 -39.56 8.27
N LEU A 5 -9.06 -39.44 6.94
CA LEU A 5 -8.28 -40.34 6.09
C LEU A 5 -6.78 -40.07 6.32
N LEU A 6 -6.16 -40.87 7.19
CA LEU A 6 -4.71 -41.00 7.31
C LEU A 6 -4.16 -41.76 6.10
N LEU A 7 -3.98 -41.07 4.98
CA LEU A 7 -3.10 -41.56 3.91
C LEU A 7 -1.65 -41.23 4.27
N PRO A 8 -0.72 -42.21 4.28
CA PRO A 8 0.67 -41.97 4.60
C PRO A 8 1.31 -41.05 3.56
N LEU A 9 1.86 -39.92 4.01
CA LEU A 9 2.67 -39.02 3.18
C LEU A 9 3.84 -39.81 2.57
N PRO A 10 4.01 -39.84 1.23
CA PRO A 10 5.12 -40.54 0.62
C PRO A 10 6.42 -39.76 0.84
N SER A 11 7.35 -40.36 1.60
CA SER A 11 8.78 -39.97 1.74
C SER A 11 9.04 -38.57 2.36
N PRO A 12 10.22 -38.32 2.96
CA PRO A 12 10.56 -36.95 3.36
C PRO A 12 10.57 -36.05 2.12
N LEU A 13 10.01 -34.84 2.25
CA LEU A 13 10.10 -33.78 1.25
C LEU A 13 11.57 -33.59 0.89
N ARG A 14 11.99 -34.10 -0.27
CA ARG A 14 13.34 -33.87 -0.79
C ARG A 14 13.46 -32.38 -1.05
N ARG A 15 14.37 -31.69 -0.36
CA ARG A 15 14.88 -30.40 -0.84
C ARG A 15 15.50 -30.67 -2.20
N CYS A 16 14.91 -30.13 -3.26
CA CYS A 16 15.64 -29.98 -4.51
C CYS A 16 16.89 -29.17 -4.18
N SER A 17 18.08 -29.75 -4.35
CA SER A 17 19.36 -29.03 -4.32
C SER A 17 19.54 -28.18 -5.58
N GLY A 18 18.46 -27.53 -6.03
CA GLY A 18 18.58 -26.44 -6.98
C GLY A 18 19.32 -25.33 -6.25
N SER A 19 20.29 -24.69 -6.91
CA SER A 19 20.82 -23.41 -6.48
C SER A 19 19.66 -22.57 -5.96
N GLU A 20 19.75 -22.09 -4.71
CA GLU A 20 18.73 -21.21 -4.15
C GLU A 20 18.37 -20.19 -5.22
N PRO A 21 17.09 -20.12 -5.67
CA PRO A 21 16.73 -19.27 -6.80
C PRO A 21 17.31 -17.90 -6.48
N GLN A 22 18.27 -17.46 -7.29
CA GLN A 22 18.99 -16.22 -7.02
C GLN A 22 17.92 -15.17 -6.84
N ARG A 23 17.79 -14.65 -5.61
CA ARG A 23 16.77 -13.65 -5.30
C ARG A 23 16.94 -12.57 -6.36
N PRO A 24 15.90 -12.28 -7.17
CA PRO A 24 16.04 -11.37 -8.29
C PRO A 24 16.57 -10.04 -7.75
N ARG A 25 17.82 -9.73 -8.10
CA ARG A 25 18.42 -8.44 -7.78
C ARG A 25 17.90 -7.48 -8.83
N GLY A 26 16.96 -6.62 -8.44
CA GLY A 26 16.55 -5.54 -9.32
C GLY A 26 17.67 -4.54 -9.41
N THR A 27 18.16 -4.24 -10.60
CA THR A 27 19.20 -3.23 -10.84
C THR A 27 18.64 -1.93 -11.42
N GLY A 28 17.36 -1.94 -11.81
CA GLY A 28 16.66 -0.83 -12.44
C GLY A 28 15.93 0.09 -11.47
N ARG A 29 14.93 0.81 -12.01
CA ARG A 29 14.02 1.67 -11.25
C ARG A 29 12.68 0.95 -11.05
N LEU A 30 12.11 1.05 -9.85
CA LEU A 30 10.81 0.45 -9.53
C LEU A 30 9.80 1.54 -9.18
N VAL A 31 8.59 1.43 -9.73
CA VAL A 31 7.43 2.21 -9.28
C VAL A 31 6.44 1.26 -8.63
N VAL A 32 6.06 1.55 -7.39
CA VAL A 32 5.07 0.81 -6.61
C VAL A 32 3.83 1.67 -6.50
N VAL A 33 2.67 1.16 -6.91
CA VAL A 33 1.41 1.91 -6.84
C VAL A 33 0.54 1.32 -5.74
N GLY A 34 0.15 2.16 -4.79
CA GLY A 34 -0.69 1.80 -3.65
C GLY A 34 -0.26 2.47 -2.36
N GLY A 35 -1.22 2.68 -1.44
CA GLY A 35 -0.98 3.32 -0.14
C GLY A 35 -1.08 2.39 1.07
N GLY A 36 -1.25 1.08 0.87
CA GLY A 36 -1.42 0.13 1.97
C GLY A 36 -0.12 -0.55 2.43
N LEU A 37 -0.23 -1.38 3.47
CA LEU A 37 0.88 -2.13 4.05
C LEU A 37 1.70 -2.93 3.02
N SER A 38 1.03 -3.60 2.08
CA SER A 38 1.70 -4.38 1.03
C SER A 38 2.59 -3.53 0.14
N ALA A 39 2.13 -2.33 -0.25
CA ALA A 39 2.91 -1.41 -1.08
C ALA A 39 4.14 -0.90 -0.31
N ALA A 40 3.97 -0.54 0.96
CA ALA A 40 5.07 -0.09 1.80
C ALA A 40 6.13 -1.19 2.02
N GLN A 41 5.69 -2.42 2.29
CA GLN A 41 6.56 -3.57 2.43
C GLN A 41 7.32 -3.87 1.14
N LEU A 42 6.64 -3.86 -0.01
CA LEU A 42 7.27 -4.08 -1.31
C LEU A 42 8.33 -3.01 -1.60
N ALA A 43 8.02 -1.73 -1.38
CA ALA A 43 8.94 -0.63 -1.62
C ALA A 43 10.20 -0.74 -0.74
N ALA A 44 10.02 -0.93 0.58
CA ALA A 44 11.14 -1.10 1.49
C ALA A 44 11.97 -2.36 1.19
N PHE A 45 11.31 -3.46 0.80
CA PHE A 45 12.00 -4.70 0.43
C PHE A 45 12.77 -4.57 -0.88
N ALA A 46 12.23 -3.86 -1.88
CA ALA A 46 12.92 -3.60 -3.14
C ALA A 46 14.23 -2.83 -2.91
N CYS A 47 14.26 -1.83 -2.03
CA CYS A 47 15.52 -1.15 -1.70
C CYS A 47 16.57 -2.13 -1.13
N ARG A 48 16.15 -3.11 -0.31
CA ARG A 48 17.05 -4.16 0.20
C ARG A 48 17.53 -5.14 -0.86
N LEU A 49 16.79 -5.31 -1.95
CA LEU A 49 17.17 -6.15 -3.10
C LEU A 49 18.15 -5.43 -4.06
N GLY A 50 18.48 -4.16 -3.81
CA GLY A 50 19.48 -3.41 -4.58
C GLY A 50 18.92 -2.62 -5.76
N TRP A 51 17.60 -2.39 -5.82
CA TRP A 51 17.00 -1.53 -6.84
C TRP A 51 17.62 -0.13 -6.80
N ARG A 52 17.95 0.44 -7.96
CA ARG A 52 18.64 1.73 -8.08
C ARG A 52 17.81 2.88 -7.51
N SER A 53 16.50 2.84 -7.73
CA SER A 53 15.57 3.81 -7.14
C SER A 53 14.18 3.21 -7.05
N VAL A 54 13.52 3.40 -5.91
CA VAL A 54 12.14 2.97 -5.68
C VAL A 54 11.24 4.19 -5.49
N THR A 55 10.14 4.29 -6.22
CA THR A 55 9.12 5.33 -6.03
C THR A 55 7.81 4.67 -5.63
N LEU A 56 7.31 4.96 -4.42
CA LEU A 56 5.95 4.58 -4.02
C LEU A 56 5.00 5.72 -4.38
N VAL A 57 3.90 5.41 -5.03
CA VAL A 57 2.87 6.37 -5.44
C VAL A 57 1.55 6.00 -4.75
N SER A 58 1.03 6.92 -3.96
CA SER A 58 -0.25 6.81 -3.27
C SER A 58 -1.19 7.93 -3.68
N ARG A 59 -2.41 7.55 -4.09
CA ARG A 59 -3.49 8.50 -4.46
C ARG A 59 -3.96 9.37 -3.30
N SER A 60 -3.84 8.86 -2.08
CA SER A 60 -4.24 9.51 -0.84
C SER A 60 -3.04 9.72 0.07
N GLU A 61 -3.24 10.47 1.15
CA GLU A 61 -2.28 10.54 2.24
C GLU A 61 -2.14 9.17 2.92
N LEU A 62 -0.94 8.89 3.43
CA LEU A 62 -0.60 7.68 4.14
C LEU A 62 -0.84 7.88 5.64
N THR A 63 -1.86 7.22 6.16
CA THR A 63 -2.22 7.32 7.57
C THR A 63 -1.50 6.26 8.39
N VAL A 64 -1.01 6.62 9.58
CA VAL A 64 -0.33 5.67 10.48
C VAL A 64 -1.33 5.13 11.48
N ARG A 65 -1.52 3.80 11.50
CA ARG A 65 -2.41 3.09 12.42
C ARG A 65 -1.80 1.75 12.82
N PRO A 66 -1.91 1.31 14.09
CA PRO A 66 -1.44 -0.02 14.49
C PRO A 66 -2.12 -1.16 13.73
N PHE A 67 -3.39 -0.97 13.36
CA PHE A 67 -4.24 -1.92 12.64
C PHE A 67 -5.03 -1.21 11.53
N ASP A 68 -5.47 -1.98 10.54
CA ASP A 68 -6.24 -1.48 9.38
C ASP A 68 -7.72 -1.18 9.71
N VAL A 69 -8.18 -1.54 10.92
CA VAL A 69 -9.52 -1.26 11.44
C VAL A 69 -9.42 -0.59 12.81
N GLY A 70 -10.46 0.16 13.18
CA GLY A 70 -10.52 0.84 14.48
C GLY A 70 -10.48 -0.11 15.68
N GLY A 71 -10.03 0.39 16.83
CA GLY A 71 -9.87 -0.42 18.04
C GLY A 71 -11.14 -1.15 18.49
N GLY A 72 -12.32 -0.54 18.33
CA GLY A 72 -13.61 -1.19 18.63
C GLY A 72 -13.84 -2.46 17.80
N TRP A 73 -13.56 -2.39 16.48
CA TRP A 73 -13.65 -3.53 15.57
C TRP A 73 -12.63 -4.64 15.86
N VAL A 74 -11.41 -4.27 16.30
CA VAL A 74 -10.41 -5.25 16.74
C VAL A 74 -10.83 -5.91 18.05
N ALA A 75 -11.41 -5.14 18.97
CA ALA A 75 -11.80 -5.64 20.27
C ALA A 75 -12.98 -6.62 20.19
N SER A 76 -13.90 -6.46 19.22
CA SER A 76 -14.93 -7.47 18.92
C SER A 76 -14.34 -8.85 18.55
N LEU A 77 -13.12 -8.90 17.99
CA LEU A 77 -12.42 -10.16 17.69
C LEU A 77 -11.72 -10.78 18.90
N LEU A 78 -11.57 -10.02 20.00
CA LEU A 78 -10.80 -10.41 21.18
C LEU A 78 -11.70 -10.85 22.35
N SER A 79 -12.97 -10.45 22.39
CA SER A 79 -13.89 -10.81 23.47
C SER A 79 -15.35 -10.83 23.01
N PRO A 80 -16.17 -11.82 23.44
CA PRO A 80 -17.59 -11.93 23.08
C PRO A 80 -18.45 -10.75 23.53
N GLU A 81 -18.03 -10.06 24.58
CA GLU A 81 -18.76 -8.95 25.21
C GLU A 81 -18.56 -7.61 24.50
N LEU A 82 -17.61 -7.53 23.55
CA LEU A 82 -17.27 -6.31 22.78
C LEU A 82 -17.84 -6.31 21.36
N GLY A 83 -18.92 -7.08 21.12
CA GLY A 83 -19.67 -7.12 19.85
C GLY A 83 -20.57 -5.91 19.61
N ALA A 84 -20.44 -4.80 20.34
CA ALA A 84 -21.33 -3.65 20.20
C ALA A 84 -21.24 -2.99 18.81
N GLU A 85 -20.04 -2.83 18.26
CA GLU A 85 -19.82 -2.31 16.89
C GLU A 85 -20.39 -3.28 15.84
N GLU A 86 -20.17 -4.58 16.02
CA GLU A 86 -20.71 -5.61 15.13
C GLU A 86 -22.24 -5.67 15.18
N ALA A 87 -22.83 -5.63 16.38
CA ALA A 87 -24.27 -5.61 16.59
C ALA A 87 -24.90 -4.32 16.02
N ALA A 88 -24.28 -3.16 16.26
CA ALA A 88 -24.73 -1.89 15.69
C ALA A 88 -24.65 -1.91 14.16
N PHE A 89 -23.60 -2.49 13.59
CA PHE A 89 -23.46 -2.68 12.16
C PHE A 89 -24.56 -3.56 11.58
N PHE A 90 -24.83 -4.73 12.15
CA PHE A 90 -25.87 -5.63 11.64
C PHE A 90 -27.30 -5.14 11.89
N ALA A 91 -27.52 -4.26 12.88
CA ALA A 91 -28.81 -3.62 13.12
C ALA A 91 -29.08 -2.41 12.20
N ALA A 92 -28.05 -1.84 11.57
CA ALA A 92 -28.15 -0.62 10.77
C ALA A 92 -28.64 -0.88 9.33
N PRO A 93 -29.34 0.09 8.70
CA PRO A 93 -29.74 0.00 7.30
C PRO A 93 -28.51 -0.01 6.34
N PRO A 94 -28.67 -0.44 5.07
CA PRO A 94 -27.57 -0.59 4.12
C PRO A 94 -26.69 0.65 3.94
N GLU A 95 -27.27 1.85 3.90
CA GLU A 95 -26.58 3.12 3.73
C GLU A 95 -25.66 3.44 4.93
N GLU A 96 -26.14 3.19 6.14
CA GLU A 96 -25.35 3.38 7.37
C GLU A 96 -24.23 2.34 7.48
N ARG A 97 -24.49 1.09 7.09
CA ARG A 97 -23.43 0.06 7.01
C ARG A 97 -22.33 0.45 6.03
N LEU A 98 -22.70 1.01 4.87
CA LEU A 98 -21.72 1.49 3.91
C LEU A 98 -20.88 2.65 4.48
N TRP A 99 -21.52 3.56 5.22
CA TRP A 99 -20.82 4.62 5.95
C TRP A 99 -19.84 4.05 6.98
N GLN A 100 -20.30 3.14 7.85
CA GLN A 100 -19.47 2.49 8.87
C GLN A 100 -18.28 1.75 8.25
N LEU A 101 -18.44 1.06 7.11
CA LEU A 101 -17.34 0.41 6.39
C LEU A 101 -16.29 1.40 5.88
N ARG A 102 -16.74 2.54 5.33
CA ARG A 102 -15.84 3.60 4.83
C ARG A 102 -15.05 4.25 5.97
N GLU A 103 -15.71 4.51 7.09
CA GLU A 103 -15.09 5.08 8.29
C GLU A 103 -14.10 4.12 8.95
N ALA A 104 -14.46 2.83 9.03
CA ALA A 104 -13.59 1.80 9.61
C ALA A 104 -12.32 1.59 8.77
N ARG A 105 -12.40 1.80 7.44
CA ARG A 105 -11.29 1.60 6.49
C ARG A 105 -11.16 2.79 5.52
N PRO A 106 -10.61 3.93 5.97
CA PRO A 106 -10.40 5.08 5.08
C PRO A 106 -9.34 4.80 4.01
N GLY A 107 -8.63 3.67 4.10
CA GLY A 107 -7.56 3.27 3.19
C GLY A 107 -6.24 3.94 3.55
N GLY A 108 -5.18 3.55 2.83
CA GLY A 108 -3.87 4.18 3.00
C GLY A 108 -3.22 3.95 4.37
N SER A 109 -3.68 2.98 5.16
CA SER A 109 -3.17 2.71 6.50
C SER A 109 -1.84 1.97 6.44
N LEU A 110 -0.90 2.46 7.25
CA LEU A 110 0.40 1.86 7.49
C LEU A 110 0.60 1.63 8.97
N THR A 111 1.19 0.50 9.33
CA THR A 111 1.69 0.31 10.69
C THR A 111 2.84 1.29 10.98
N PRO A 112 3.06 1.67 12.26
CA PRO A 112 4.20 2.51 12.63
C PRO A 112 5.53 1.95 12.11
N GLU A 113 5.68 0.62 12.14
CA GLU A 113 6.84 -0.08 11.59
C GLU A 113 6.98 0.10 10.07
N ALA A 114 5.88 -0.02 9.32
CA ALA A 114 5.90 0.18 7.87
C ALA A 114 6.23 1.64 7.51
N ARG A 115 5.67 2.61 8.23
CA ARG A 115 6.00 4.03 8.07
C ARG A 115 7.48 4.30 8.36
N ARG A 116 8.02 3.71 9.44
CA ARG A 116 9.46 3.83 9.77
C ARG A 116 10.34 3.32 8.64
N ARG A 117 10.00 2.15 8.06
CA ARG A 117 10.77 1.58 6.93
C ARG A 117 10.74 2.46 5.69
N LEU A 118 9.62 3.10 5.39
CA LEU A 118 9.55 4.08 4.30
C LEU A 118 10.41 5.32 4.59
N ALA A 119 10.35 5.88 5.80
CA ALA A 119 11.20 7.00 6.19
C ALA A 119 12.70 6.65 6.11
N GLU A 120 13.09 5.45 6.55
CA GLU A 120 14.47 4.97 6.41
C GLU A 120 14.90 4.82 4.95
N MET A 121 14.01 4.39 4.06
CA MET A 121 14.26 4.32 2.62
C MET A 121 14.56 5.71 2.04
N GLU A 122 13.75 6.71 2.40
CA GLU A 122 13.90 8.09 1.94
C GLU A 122 15.19 8.73 2.48
N LEU A 123 15.46 8.56 3.78
CA LEU A 123 16.66 9.09 4.44
C LEU A 123 17.95 8.54 3.81
N ARG A 124 17.94 7.27 3.37
CA ARG A 124 19.07 6.63 2.67
C ARG A 124 19.20 7.05 1.21
N GLY A 125 18.27 7.84 0.67
CA GLY A 125 18.20 8.20 -0.75
C GLY A 125 17.91 7.01 -1.68
N ALA A 126 17.44 5.88 -1.14
CA ALA A 126 17.17 4.66 -1.91
C ALA A 126 15.80 4.71 -2.64
N GLY A 127 14.95 5.66 -2.26
CA GLY A 127 13.64 5.84 -2.85
C GLY A 127 12.93 7.08 -2.34
N ARG A 128 11.69 7.27 -2.80
CA ARG A 128 10.80 8.35 -2.37
C ARG A 128 9.34 7.90 -2.32
N VAL A 129 8.56 8.57 -1.51
CA VAL A 129 7.11 8.41 -1.40
C VAL A 129 6.42 9.63 -1.99
N LEU A 130 5.50 9.39 -2.93
CA LEU A 130 4.63 10.41 -3.52
C LEU A 130 3.21 10.17 -3.02
N GLU A 131 2.79 10.96 -2.03
CA GLU A 131 1.40 10.99 -1.53
C GLU A 131 0.57 11.96 -2.37
N ARG A 132 -0.76 11.78 -2.38
CA ARG A 132 -1.69 12.59 -3.18
C ARG A 132 -1.27 12.68 -4.66
N ALA A 133 -0.81 11.55 -5.19
CA ALA A 133 -0.28 11.44 -6.53
C ALA A 133 -0.92 10.26 -7.27
N GLU A 134 -1.18 10.44 -8.56
CA GLU A 134 -1.85 9.46 -9.40
C GLU A 134 -1.03 9.16 -10.65
N VAL A 135 -0.96 7.87 -11.01
CA VAL A 135 -0.44 7.45 -12.31
C VAL A 135 -1.49 7.77 -13.37
N ARG A 136 -1.22 8.75 -14.24
CA ARG A 136 -2.12 9.13 -15.35
C ARG A 136 -1.96 8.26 -16.58
N ARG A 137 -0.73 7.79 -16.83
CA ARG A 137 -0.39 6.99 -18.00
C ARG A 137 0.74 6.04 -17.66
N ALA A 138 0.65 4.82 -18.15
CA ALA A 138 1.75 3.86 -18.15
C ALA A 138 1.81 3.20 -19.54
N SER A 139 2.93 3.36 -20.24
CA SER A 139 3.15 2.76 -21.56
C SER A 139 4.45 1.98 -21.59
N TRP A 140 4.37 0.73 -22.02
CA TRP A 140 5.54 -0.10 -22.23
C TRP A 140 6.35 0.40 -23.43
N ARG A 141 7.67 0.50 -23.28
CA ARG A 141 8.62 0.86 -24.34
C ARG A 141 9.42 -0.39 -24.75
N PRO A 142 9.03 -1.10 -25.83
CA PRO A 142 9.62 -2.40 -26.17
C PRO A 142 11.13 -2.36 -26.42
N LYS A 143 11.63 -1.30 -27.07
CA LYS A 143 13.06 -1.15 -27.37
C LYS A 143 13.94 -1.02 -26.13
N ALA A 144 13.41 -0.41 -25.07
CA ALA A 144 14.12 -0.22 -23.80
C ALA A 144 13.83 -1.33 -22.80
N ALA A 145 12.80 -2.16 -23.05
CA ALA A 145 12.23 -3.08 -22.08
C ALA A 145 11.88 -2.39 -20.74
N GLU A 146 11.36 -1.17 -20.81
CA GLU A 146 11.01 -0.35 -19.64
C GLU A 146 9.58 0.19 -19.73
N TRP A 147 8.98 0.45 -18.57
CA TRP A 147 7.73 1.20 -18.45
C TRP A 147 8.02 2.70 -18.40
N GLU A 148 7.38 3.46 -19.27
CA GLU A 148 7.24 4.90 -19.11
C GLU A 148 5.98 5.19 -18.30
N VAL A 149 6.15 5.79 -17.12
CA VAL A 149 5.06 6.06 -16.18
C VAL A 149 4.98 7.57 -15.95
N CYS A 150 3.83 8.16 -16.23
CA CYS A 150 3.53 9.56 -15.95
C CYS A 150 2.72 9.65 -14.67
N VAL A 151 3.27 10.34 -13.67
CA VAL A 151 2.65 10.58 -12.37
C VAL A 151 2.35 12.07 -12.26
N CYS A 152 1.14 12.41 -11.80
CA CYS A 152 0.78 13.79 -11.46
C CYS A 152 0.57 13.88 -9.95
N ALA A 153 1.25 14.81 -9.29
CA ALA A 153 1.04 15.12 -7.89
C ALA A 153 0.00 16.24 -7.75
N ALA A 154 -0.78 16.22 -6.66
CA ALA A 154 -1.76 17.26 -6.38
C ALA A 154 -1.16 18.67 -6.16
N ALA A 155 0.17 18.78 -6.01
CA ALA A 155 0.88 20.07 -5.87
C ALA A 155 1.24 20.74 -7.21
N ASP A 156 1.09 20.05 -8.35
CA ASP A 156 1.43 20.58 -9.67
C ASP A 156 0.32 21.45 -10.29
N SER A 157 -0.68 21.87 -9.51
CA SER A 157 -1.68 22.87 -9.88
C SER A 157 -1.22 24.29 -9.51
N GLN A 158 -0.17 24.78 -10.16
CA GLN A 158 0.13 26.22 -10.32
C GLN A 158 0.32 26.47 -11.82
N GLY A 159 -0.14 27.53 -12.47
CA GLY A 159 -0.92 28.71 -12.11
C GLY A 159 -1.16 29.44 -13.43
N GLY A 160 -2.35 30.00 -13.64
CA GLY A 160 -2.69 30.67 -14.88
C GLY A 160 -3.98 31.47 -14.70
N GLY A 161 -3.83 32.74 -14.37
CA GLY A 161 -4.97 33.65 -14.19
C GLY A 161 -4.67 34.86 -13.30
N GLY A 162 -3.43 35.35 -13.26
CA GLY A 162 -3.16 36.71 -12.84
C GLY A 162 -3.19 37.60 -14.08
N GLU A 163 -4.37 38.07 -14.49
CA GLU A 163 -4.47 39.26 -15.33
C GLU A 163 -4.82 40.43 -14.44
N GLY A 164 -3.89 41.38 -14.38
CA GLY A 164 -4.00 42.61 -13.62
C GLY A 164 -5.03 43.55 -14.25
N GLY A 165 -5.96 44.02 -13.43
CA GLY A 165 -6.70 45.25 -13.67
C GLY A 165 -6.01 46.37 -12.93
N GLY A 166 -5.05 47.03 -13.58
CA GLY A 166 -4.51 48.31 -13.15
C GLY A 166 -5.61 49.37 -13.09
N GLY A 167 -5.48 50.29 -12.14
CA GLY A 167 -6.45 51.36 -11.93
C GLY A 167 -6.50 52.40 -13.03
N GLN A 168 -7.57 53.20 -12.98
CA GLN A 168 -7.57 54.66 -13.13
C GLN A 168 -9.03 55.15 -13.00
N GLY A 169 -9.23 56.24 -12.25
CA GLY A 169 -10.50 56.95 -12.11
C GLY A 169 -10.76 57.42 -10.70
#